data_AF-A0A7S3J346-F1
#
_entry.id   AF-A0A7S3J346-F1
#
_cell.length_a   1.000
_cell.length_b   1.000
_cell.length_c   1.000
_cell.angle_alpha   90.00
_cell.angle_beta   90.00
_cell.angle_gamma   90.00
#
_symmetry.space_group_name_H-M   'P 1'
#
loop_
_entity.id
_entity.type
_entity.pdbx_description
1 polymer ?
#
loop_
_entity_poly.entity_id
_entity_poly.type
_entity_poly.pdbx_seq_one_letter_code
_entity_poly.pdbx_strand_id
1 'polypeptide(L)'
;MNLIFFVDAVNHICRIVRVLIQPRNNAMLIGVSGCGKQSLTRLASFMMQYKNFSIKLSKNYKPSDFRDDLKEVLLESGCNGTPYTFLLSDTQIVNETFLEDINSILNLGDITNLYEIEDIDRIMNDIIPYVKKLGRAESRDAKYESYIERLRDCFHIIL
;
A
#
# COMPACT_ATOMS: atom_id res chain seq x y z
N MET A 1 -0.89 -21.98 -4.55
CA MET A 1 0.28 -21.50 -5.30
C MET A 1 1.35 -22.57 -5.17
N ASN A 2 1.79 -23.17 -6.28
CA ASN A 2 2.83 -24.19 -6.27
C ASN A 2 4.15 -23.50 -6.64
N LEU A 3 5.00 -23.24 -5.65
CA LEU A 3 6.32 -22.63 -5.84
C LEU A 3 7.40 -23.70 -5.73
N ILE A 4 8.34 -23.69 -6.67
CA ILE A 4 9.57 -24.48 -6.58
C ILE A 4 10.65 -23.54 -6.08
N PHE A 5 11.29 -23.90 -4.96
CA PHE A 5 12.37 -23.10 -4.39
C PHE A 5 13.70 -23.43 -5.04
N PHE A 6 14.40 -22.37 -5.44
CA PHE A 6 15.80 -22.37 -5.82
C PHE A 6 16.49 -21.22 -5.08
N VAL A 7 17.82 -21.24 -5.04
CA VAL A 7 18.62 -20.31 -4.22
C VAL A 7 18.26 -18.84 -4.54
N ASP A 8 18.08 -18.50 -5.81
CA ASP A 8 17.71 -17.13 -6.19
C ASP A 8 16.32 -16.73 -5.70
N ALA A 9 15.34 -17.64 -5.74
CA ALA A 9 14.00 -17.37 -5.22
C ALA A 9 14.05 -17.02 -3.73
N VAL A 10 14.84 -17.77 -2.93
CA VAL A 10 15.04 -17.49 -1.51
C VAL A 10 15.71 -16.13 -1.31
N ASN A 11 16.78 -15.84 -2.07
CA ASN A 11 17.47 -14.56 -2.00
C ASN A 11 16.55 -13.37 -2.35
N HIS A 12 15.70 -13.52 -3.36
CA HIS A 12 14.73 -12.48 -3.74
C HIS A 12 13.66 -12.28 -2.67
N ILE A 13 13.15 -13.35 -2.06
CA ILE A 13 12.22 -13.25 -0.93
C ILE A 13 12.87 -12.50 0.24
N CYS A 14 14.12 -12.84 0.60
CA CYS A 14 14.84 -12.13 1.67
C CYS A 14 14.98 -10.63 1.39
N ARG A 15 15.23 -10.24 0.12
CA ARG A 15 15.30 -8.83 -0.29
C ARG A 15 13.95 -8.13 -0.17
N ILE A 16 12.87 -8.77 -0.61
CA ILE A 16 11.51 -8.21 -0.53
C ILE A 16 11.10 -8.06 0.94
N VAL A 17 11.32 -9.08 1.78
CA VAL A 17 11.05 -9.03 3.22
C VAL A 17 11.82 -7.88 3.88
N ARG A 18 13.08 -7.69 3.52
CA ARG A 18 13.89 -6.56 4.04
C ARG A 18 13.27 -5.20 3.69
N VAL A 19 12.71 -5.04 2.50
CA VAL A 19 11.99 -3.80 2.12
C VAL A 19 10.72 -3.64 2.96
N LEU A 20 9.92 -4.69 3.12
CA LEU A 20 8.65 -4.64 3.87
C LEU A 20 8.82 -4.34 5.37
N ILE A 21 9.96 -4.70 5.96
CA ILE A 21 10.24 -4.42 7.38
C ILE A 21 10.61 -2.95 7.62
N GLN A 22 11.16 -2.27 6.60
CA GLN A 22 11.62 -0.89 6.75
C GLN A 22 10.45 0.08 6.56
N PRO A 23 10.23 1.01 7.50
CA PRO A 23 9.14 1.98 7.37
C PRO A 23 9.36 2.84 6.12
N ARG A 24 8.27 3.16 5.43
CA ARG A 24 8.25 4.03 4.23
C ARG A 24 9.06 3.50 3.04
N ASN A 25 9.41 2.22 3.05
CA ASN A 25 10.18 1.63 1.98
C ASN A 25 9.27 0.92 0.97
N ASN A 26 9.60 1.11 -0.30
CA ASN A 26 8.87 0.61 -1.46
C ASN A 26 9.86 -0.06 -2.42
N ALA A 27 9.39 -0.96 -3.28
CA ALA A 27 10.26 -1.66 -4.23
C ALA A 27 9.74 -1.61 -5.66
N MET A 28 10.67 -1.57 -6.61
CA MET A 28 10.42 -1.86 -8.01
C MET A 28 11.21 -3.12 -8.40
N LEU A 29 10.50 -4.17 -8.76
CA LEU A 29 11.04 -5.47 -9.11
C LEU A 29 11.24 -5.56 -10.62
N ILE A 30 12.50 -5.43 -11.03
CA ILE A 30 12.87 -5.48 -12.45
C ILE A 30 13.25 -6.92 -12.81
N GLY A 31 12.65 -7.44 -13.88
CA GLY A 31 12.97 -8.75 -14.42
C GLY A 31 12.03 -9.17 -15.53
N VAL A 32 12.41 -10.21 -16.28
CA VAL A 32 11.61 -10.75 -17.38
C VAL A 32 10.25 -11.29 -16.90
N SER A 33 9.29 -11.40 -17.81
CA SER A 33 8.01 -12.06 -17.51
C SER A 33 8.24 -13.52 -17.09
N GLY A 34 7.47 -14.01 -16.13
CA GLY A 34 7.58 -15.39 -15.64
C GLY A 34 8.67 -15.64 -14.58
N CYS A 35 9.50 -14.66 -14.19
CA CYS A 35 10.51 -14.86 -13.13
C CYS A 35 9.93 -14.93 -11.70
N GLY A 36 8.60 -14.90 -11.56
CA GLY A 36 7.93 -15.13 -10.28
C GLY A 36 7.76 -13.89 -9.40
N LYS A 37 8.06 -12.67 -9.86
CA LYS A 37 7.97 -11.40 -9.08
C LYS A 37 6.72 -11.34 -8.20
N GLN A 38 5.54 -11.49 -8.80
CA GLN A 38 4.27 -11.44 -8.08
C GLN A 38 4.12 -12.56 -7.05
N SER A 39 4.58 -13.78 -7.37
CA SER A 39 4.47 -14.94 -6.49
C SER A 39 5.41 -14.83 -5.28
N LEU A 40 6.64 -14.37 -5.52
CA LEU A 40 7.64 -14.13 -4.47
C LEU A 40 7.22 -12.98 -3.56
N THR A 41 6.65 -11.90 -4.11
CA THR A 41 6.11 -10.79 -3.30
C THR A 41 4.95 -11.23 -2.43
N ARG A 42 3.98 -11.98 -2.98
CA ARG A 42 2.85 -12.49 -2.20
C ARG A 42 3.31 -13.43 -1.09
N LEU A 43 4.31 -14.28 -1.36
CA LEU A 43 4.92 -15.13 -0.35
C LEU A 43 5.63 -14.31 0.75
N ALA A 44 6.44 -13.33 0.36
CA ALA A 44 7.14 -12.46 1.31
C ALA A 44 6.16 -11.67 2.20
N SER A 45 5.10 -11.12 1.62
CA SER A 45 4.04 -10.41 2.35
C SER A 45 3.28 -11.35 3.28
N PHE A 46 2.95 -12.57 2.83
CA PHE A 46 2.34 -13.60 3.68
C PHE A 46 3.23 -13.99 4.87
N MET A 47 4.54 -14.14 4.67
CA MET A 47 5.49 -14.40 5.76
C MET A 47 5.51 -13.29 6.81
N MET A 48 5.29 -12.04 6.40
CA MET A 48 5.19 -10.89 7.28
C MET A 48 3.79 -10.66 7.86
N GLN A 49 2.80 -11.50 7.49
CA GLN A 49 1.40 -11.34 7.87
C GLN A 49 0.80 -10.02 7.39
N TYR A 50 1.34 -9.46 6.30
CA TYR A 50 0.82 -8.26 5.68
C TYR A 50 -0.33 -8.64 4.75
N LYS A 51 -1.36 -7.80 4.69
CA LYS A 51 -2.45 -7.99 3.75
C LYS A 51 -1.96 -7.67 2.34
N ASN A 52 -2.27 -8.53 1.39
CA ASN A 52 -1.91 -8.32 -0.01
C ASN A 52 -3.06 -7.65 -0.74
N PHE A 53 -2.80 -6.51 -1.35
CA PHE A 53 -3.72 -5.83 -2.25
C PHE A 53 -3.16 -5.84 -3.67
N SER A 54 -3.98 -6.18 -4.65
CA SER A 54 -3.63 -6.12 -6.07
C SER A 54 -4.90 -5.99 -6.88
N ILE A 55 -4.89 -5.07 -7.85
CA ILE A 55 -6.09 -4.74 -8.61
C ILE A 55 -6.48 -5.87 -9.55
N LYS A 56 -7.79 -6.09 -9.71
CA LYS A 56 -8.32 -7.08 -10.66
C LYS A 56 -8.94 -6.35 -11.83
N LEU A 57 -8.18 -6.21 -12.90
CA LEU A 57 -8.68 -5.58 -14.11
C LEU A 57 -9.86 -6.36 -14.69
N SER A 58 -10.95 -5.65 -14.95
CA SER A 58 -12.08 -6.10 -15.77
C SER A 58 -12.14 -5.25 -17.05
N LYS A 59 -12.89 -5.70 -18.07
CA LYS A 59 -13.03 -4.94 -19.33
C LYS A 59 -13.57 -3.52 -19.13
N ASN A 60 -14.29 -3.28 -18.04
CA ASN A 60 -14.92 -2.00 -17.73
C ASN A 60 -14.24 -1.29 -16.55
N TYR A 61 -13.03 -1.69 -16.17
CA TYR A 61 -12.31 -1.09 -15.05
C TYR A 61 -11.87 0.34 -15.41
N LYS A 62 -12.44 1.31 -14.70
CA LYS A 62 -12.21 2.74 -14.91
C LYS A 62 -11.18 3.28 -13.93
N PRO A 63 -10.58 4.45 -14.23
CA PRO A 63 -9.75 5.15 -13.26
C PRO A 63 -10.44 5.52 -11.95
N SER A 64 -11.77 5.71 -11.96
CA SER A 64 -12.55 5.88 -10.73
C SER A 64 -12.48 4.64 -9.84
N ASP A 65 -12.64 3.45 -10.43
CA ASP A 65 -12.65 2.18 -9.70
C ASP A 65 -11.30 1.93 -9.03
N PHE A 66 -10.20 2.35 -9.68
CA PHE A 66 -8.85 2.31 -9.10
C PHE A 66 -8.72 3.17 -7.84
N ARG A 67 -9.26 4.39 -7.89
CA ARG A 67 -9.24 5.29 -6.74
C ARG A 67 -10.13 4.77 -5.61
N ASP A 68 -11.28 4.19 -5.93
CA ASP A 68 -12.16 3.57 -4.94
C ASP A 68 -11.49 2.38 -4.25
N ASP A 69 -10.88 1.47 -5.02
CA ASP A 69 -10.11 0.33 -4.49
C ASP A 69 -8.96 0.81 -3.59
N LEU A 70 -8.22 1.84 -4.00
CA LEU A 70 -7.16 2.44 -3.18
C LEU A 70 -7.71 3.07 -1.91
N LYS A 71 -8.80 3.83 -2.00
CA LYS A 71 -9.42 4.52 -0.86
C LYS A 71 -9.76 3.55 0.25
N GLU A 72 -10.39 2.42 -0.06
CA GLU A 72 -10.75 1.41 0.93
C GLU A 72 -9.51 0.88 1.67
N VAL A 73 -8.44 0.56 0.93
CA VAL A 73 -7.22 -0.01 1.49
C VAL A 73 -6.41 1.02 2.28
N LEU A 74 -6.33 2.26 1.80
CA LEU A 74 -5.63 3.33 2.50
C LEU A 74 -6.35 3.69 3.81
N LEU A 75 -7.68 3.77 3.82
CA LEU A 75 -8.46 3.98 5.04
C LEU A 75 -8.22 2.87 6.05
N GLU A 76 -8.26 1.60 5.62
CA GLU A 76 -8.01 0.48 6.53
C GLU A 76 -6.57 0.49 7.06
N SER A 77 -5.59 0.72 6.18
CA SER A 77 -4.17 0.77 6.55
C SER A 77 -3.88 1.91 7.53
N GLY A 78 -4.32 3.14 7.23
CA GLY A 78 -4.02 4.31 8.04
C GLY A 78 -4.83 4.39 9.33
N CYS A 79 -6.11 4.02 9.33
CA CYS A 79 -6.95 4.08 10.53
C CYS A 79 -6.63 2.92 11.50
N ASN A 80 -6.57 1.69 10.99
CA ASN A 80 -6.35 0.50 11.82
C ASN A 80 -4.87 0.16 12.01
N GLY A 81 -3.97 0.74 11.21
CA GLY A 81 -2.54 0.37 11.18
C GLY A 81 -2.31 -1.03 10.66
N THR A 82 -3.23 -1.54 9.84
CA THR A 82 -3.08 -2.85 9.22
C THR A 82 -2.00 -2.77 8.16
N PRO A 83 -0.91 -3.54 8.24
CA PRO A 83 0.15 -3.46 7.25
C PRO A 83 -0.31 -4.08 5.92
N TYR A 84 -0.07 -3.35 4.84
CA TYR A 84 -0.49 -3.70 3.49
C TYR A 84 0.71 -3.75 2.54
N THR A 85 0.69 -4.73 1.66
CA THR A 85 1.55 -4.82 0.48
C THR A 85 0.68 -4.63 -0.76
N PHE A 86 0.82 -3.48 -1.41
CA PHE A 86 0.19 -3.21 -2.70
C PHE A 86 1.10 -3.72 -3.82
N LEU A 87 0.60 -4.67 -4.60
CA LEU A 87 1.28 -5.25 -5.75
C LEU A 87 0.60 -4.76 -7.04
N LEU A 88 1.35 -4.04 -7.86
CA LEU A 88 0.90 -3.57 -9.17
C LEU A 88 1.88 -3.98 -10.27
N SER A 89 1.42 -4.80 -11.20
CA SER A 89 2.18 -5.20 -12.39
C SER A 89 2.07 -4.16 -13.50
N ASP A 90 3.09 -4.10 -14.34
CA ASP A 90 3.08 -3.44 -15.65
C ASP A 90 1.81 -3.74 -16.49
N THR A 91 1.39 -5.00 -16.58
CA THR A 91 0.18 -5.39 -17.33
C THR A 91 -1.12 -4.85 -16.72
N GLN A 92 -1.09 -4.39 -15.47
CA GLN A 92 -2.25 -3.83 -14.77
C GLN A 92 -2.36 -2.31 -14.98
N ILE A 93 -1.33 -1.65 -15.52
CA ILE A 93 -1.31 -0.21 -15.78
C ILE A 93 -1.93 0.04 -17.15
N VAL A 94 -3.26 0.22 -17.16
CA VAL A 94 -4.03 0.50 -18.38
C VAL A 94 -4.24 2.00 -18.62
N ASN A 95 -4.00 2.83 -17.62
CA ASN A 95 -4.12 4.29 -17.69
C ASN A 95 -2.94 4.94 -16.95
N GLU A 96 -2.37 5.99 -17.54
CA GLU A 96 -1.25 6.75 -16.97
C GLU A 96 -1.60 7.41 -15.64
N THR A 97 -2.88 7.76 -15.40
CA THR A 97 -3.33 8.36 -14.14
C THR A 97 -3.06 7.45 -12.94
N PHE A 98 -2.92 6.13 -13.12
CA PHE A 98 -2.59 5.21 -12.03
C PHE A 98 -1.20 5.50 -11.47
N LEU A 99 -0.25 5.83 -12.36
CA LEU A 99 1.11 6.17 -11.97
C LEU A 99 1.18 7.54 -11.28
N GLU A 100 0.34 8.49 -11.69
CA GLU A 100 0.21 9.80 -11.02
C GLU A 100 -0.32 9.65 -9.58
N ASP A 101 -1.34 8.81 -9.40
CA ASP A 101 -1.92 8.51 -8.09
C ASP A 101 -0.90 7.79 -7.18
N ILE A 102 -0.16 6.82 -7.71
CA ILE A 102 0.92 6.13 -6.97
C ILE A 102 2.03 7.11 -6.58
N ASN A 103 2.44 7.98 -7.51
CA ASN A 103 3.45 8.98 -7.22
C ASN A 103 2.99 9.96 -6.12
N SER A 104 1.69 10.28 -6.08
CA SER A 104 1.12 11.09 -5.01
C SER A 104 1.20 10.39 -3.66
N ILE A 105 0.86 9.09 -3.59
CA ILE A 105 1.02 8.27 -2.37
C ILE A 105 2.49 8.19 -1.94
N LEU A 106 3.43 7.96 -2.87
CA LEU A 106 4.85 7.82 -2.53
C LEU A 106 5.45 9.11 -1.94
N ASN A 107 5.08 10.27 -2.50
CA ASN A 107 5.62 11.56 -2.07
C ASN A 107 4.91 12.13 -0.84
N LEU A 108 3.58 12.18 -0.89
CA LEU A 108 2.75 12.87 0.10
C LEU A 108 2.10 11.90 1.09
N GLY A 109 1.93 10.63 0.72
CA GLY A 109 1.09 9.69 1.47
C GLY A 109 -0.40 9.92 1.27
N ASP A 110 -0.79 10.73 0.28
CA ASP A 110 -2.18 11.11 0.02
C ASP A 110 -2.43 11.31 -1.48
N ILE A 111 -3.70 11.21 -1.87
CA ILE A 111 -4.17 11.52 -3.23
C ILE A 111 -5.20 12.63 -3.14
N THR A 112 -4.99 13.70 -3.91
CA THR A 112 -5.89 14.85 -3.94
C THR A 112 -7.31 14.44 -4.34
N ASN A 113 -8.29 14.89 -3.56
CA ASN A 113 -9.73 14.60 -3.76
C ASN A 113 -10.07 13.10 -3.73
N LEU A 114 -9.31 12.29 -2.99
CA LEU A 114 -9.65 10.89 -2.76
C LEU A 114 -10.74 10.72 -1.70
N TYR A 115 -10.62 11.43 -0.58
CA TYR A 115 -11.52 11.30 0.55
C TYR A 115 -12.69 12.27 0.46
N GLU A 116 -13.89 11.75 0.72
CA GLU A 116 -15.07 12.58 0.94
C GLU A 116 -15.13 13.09 2.38
N ILE A 117 -16.06 13.99 2.68
CA ILE A 117 -16.22 14.58 4.01
C ILE A 117 -16.42 13.48 5.08
N GLU A 118 -17.23 12.48 4.75
CA GLU A 118 -17.50 11.33 5.63
C GLU A 118 -16.25 10.49 5.91
N ASP A 119 -15.41 10.30 4.89
CA ASP A 119 -14.13 9.58 5.01
C ASP A 119 -13.16 10.35 5.93
N ILE A 120 -13.10 11.67 5.78
CA ILE A 120 -12.25 12.52 6.63
C ILE A 120 -12.74 12.46 8.09
N ASP A 121 -14.04 12.56 8.33
CA ASP A 121 -14.60 12.48 9.68
C ASP A 121 -14.31 11.10 10.31
N ARG A 122 -14.38 10.03 9.52
CA ARG A 122 -13.96 8.70 9.97
C ARG A 122 -12.48 8.68 10.37
N ILE A 123 -11.58 9.19 9.54
CA ILE A 123 -10.14 9.30 9.86
C ILE A 123 -9.93 10.07 11.17
N MET A 124 -10.62 11.20 11.35
CA MET A 124 -10.49 12.06 12.54
C MET A 124 -10.91 11.38 13.84
N ASN A 125 -11.80 10.39 13.76
CA ASN A 125 -12.29 9.62 14.90
C ASN A 125 -11.42 8.38 15.17
N ASP A 126 -11.12 7.61 14.11
CA ASP A 126 -10.41 6.33 14.24
C ASP A 126 -8.93 6.51 14.61
N ILE A 127 -8.30 7.64 14.25
CA ILE A 127 -6.88 7.89 14.54
C ILE A 127 -6.61 8.35 15.98
N ILE A 128 -7.63 8.76 16.74
CA ILE A 128 -7.48 9.31 18.11
C ILE A 128 -6.64 8.42 19.03
N PRO A 129 -6.86 7.09 19.09
CA PRO A 129 -6.06 6.20 19.95
C PRO A 129 -4.56 6.24 19.58
N TYR A 130 -4.26 6.36 18.29
CA TYR A 130 -2.88 6.44 17.80
C TYR A 130 -2.23 7.79 18.13
N VAL A 131 -2.95 8.90 17.93
CA VAL A 131 -2.49 10.25 18.29
C VAL A 131 -2.19 10.36 19.79
N LYS A 132 -3.07 9.81 20.63
CA LYS A 132 -2.87 9.74 22.09
C LYS A 132 -1.63 8.93 22.46
N LYS A 133 -1.40 7.80 21.77
CA LYS A 133 -0.19 6.98 21.98
C LYS A 133 1.10 7.74 21.63
N LEU A 134 1.05 8.63 20.65
CA LEU A 134 2.16 9.51 20.28
C LEU A 134 2.32 10.73 21.20
N GLY A 135 1.37 10.98 22.11
CA GLY A 135 1.37 12.15 22.99
C GLY A 135 1.14 13.48 22.28
N ARG A 136 0.53 13.46 21.08
CA ARG A 136 0.24 14.65 20.27
C ARG A 136 -1.10 15.27 20.64
N ALA A 137 -1.26 16.55 20.31
CA ALA A 137 -2.54 17.26 20.47
C ALA A 137 -3.62 16.67 19.55
N GLU A 138 -4.88 16.70 19.99
CA GLU A 138 -6.02 16.21 19.22
C GLU A 138 -6.57 17.23 18.20
N SER A 139 -5.74 18.16 17.72
CA SER A 139 -6.13 19.10 16.66
C SER A 139 -6.36 18.36 15.34
N ARG A 140 -7.19 18.94 14.46
CA ARG A 140 -7.51 18.36 13.15
C ARG A 140 -6.24 18.09 12.33
N ASP A 141 -5.32 19.04 12.32
CA ASP A 141 -4.06 18.94 11.56
C ASP A 141 -3.15 17.83 12.12
N ALA A 142 -2.98 17.76 13.45
CA ALA A 142 -2.15 16.75 14.08
C ALA A 142 -2.70 15.33 13.89
N LYS A 143 -4.03 15.18 13.89
CA LYS A 143 -4.71 13.91 13.57
C LYS A 143 -4.45 13.48 12.14
N TYR A 144 -4.62 14.38 11.17
CA TYR A 144 -4.40 14.06 9.76
C TYR A 144 -2.92 13.75 9.48
N GLU A 145 -2.00 14.53 10.02
CA GLU A 145 -0.56 14.26 9.90
C GLU A 145 -0.19 12.89 10.49
N SER A 146 -0.74 12.54 11.65
CA SER A 146 -0.51 11.23 12.27
C SER A 146 -1.11 10.08 11.45
N TYR A 147 -2.24 10.30 10.78
CA TYR A 147 -2.81 9.34 9.84
C TYR A 147 -1.88 9.10 8.65
N ILE A 148 -1.38 10.17 8.02
CA ILE A 148 -0.46 10.09 6.88
C ILE A 148 0.85 9.40 7.28
N GLU A 149 1.42 9.73 8.44
CA GLU A 149 2.62 9.06 8.93
C GLU A 149 2.41 7.56 9.10
N ARG A 150 1.31 7.16 9.77
CA ARG A 150 0.99 5.75 9.98
C ARG A 150 0.74 5.03 8.66
N LEU A 151 0.05 5.69 7.73
CA LEU A 151 -0.22 5.14 6.41
C LEU A 151 1.09 4.86 5.65
N ARG A 152 2.04 5.80 5.66
CA ARG A 152 3.35 5.62 5.01
C ARG A 152 4.21 4.55 5.67
N ASP A 153 4.02 4.31 6.95
CA ASP A 153 4.74 3.27 7.69
C ASP A 153 4.11 1.87 7.50
N CYS A 154 2.81 1.78 7.21
CA CYS A 154 2.07 0.52 7.07
C CYS A 154 1.77 0.11 5.62
N PHE A 155 1.78 1.03 4.67
CA PHE A 155 1.42 0.77 3.27
C PHE A 155 2.66 0.73 2.38
N HIS A 156 3.03 -0.47 1.90
CA HIS A 156 4.19 -0.68 1.05
C HIS A 156 3.77 -1.00 -0.38
N ILE A 157 4.34 -0.28 -1.34
CA ILE A 157 4.09 -0.44 -2.76
C ILE A 157 5.22 -1.26 -3.39
N ILE A 158 4.84 -2.29 -4.14
CA ILE A 158 5.74 -3.14 -4.92
C ILE A 158 5.26 -3.17 -6.37
N LEU A 159 6.09 -2.60 -7.25
CA LEU A 159 5.90 -2.54 -8.71
C LEU A 159 6.67 -3.67 -9.41
#